data_AF-A0A2N5XCW0-F1
#
_entry.id   AF-A0A2N5XCW0-F1
#
_cell.length_a   1.000
_cell.length_b   1.000
_cell.length_c   1.000
_cell.angle_alpha   90.00
_cell.angle_beta   90.00
_cell.angle_gamma   90.00
#
_symmetry.space_group_name_H-M   'P 1'
#
loop_
_entity.id
_entity.type
_entity.pdbx_description
1 polymer ?
#
loop_
_entity_poly.entity_id
_entity_poly.type
_entity_poly.pdbx_seq_one_letter_code
_entity_poly.pdbx_strand_id
1 'polypeptide(L)' 'MCRHLAYLGPAVALREVVTDPPHSLLRQSWAPRRQRHGTVNADGFGVGWYADG' A
#
# COMPACT_ATOMS: atom_id res chain seq x y z
N MET A 1 1.96 0.28 14.05
CA MET A 1 3.03 0.23 13.02
C MET A 1 2.35 0.29 11.68
N CYS A 2 2.93 0.98 10.69
CA CYS A 2 2.34 1.19 9.38
C CYS A 2 3.09 0.43 8.29
N ARG A 3 2.49 0.36 7.10
CA ARG A 3 3.11 -0.13 5.86
C ARG A 3 3.04 0.97 4.80
N HIS A 4 4.11 1.13 4.04
CA HIS A 4 4.21 2.14 2.99
C HIS A 4 4.72 1.51 1.70
N LEU A 5 4.33 2.10 0.58
CA LEU A 5 4.77 1.76 -0.76
C LEU A 5 4.92 3.06 -1.56
N ALA A 6 5.93 3.12 -2.41
CA ALA A 6 6.14 4.20 -3.36
C ALA A 6 6.37 3.59 -4.75
N TYR A 7 5.93 4.32 -5.78
CA TYR A 7 6.08 3.93 -7.18
C TYR A 7 6.67 5.10 -7.96
N LEU A 8 7.66 4.81 -8.78
CA LEU A 8 8.27 5.76 -9.70
C LEU A 8 8.45 5.06 -11.05
N GLY A 9 7.81 5.59 -12.09
CA GLY A 9 7.77 4.97 -13.41
C GLY A 9 6.66 5.56 -14.28
N PRO A 10 6.33 4.89 -15.40
CA PRO A 10 5.19 5.28 -16.23
C PRO A 10 3.89 5.35 -15.44
N ALA A 11 2.93 6.17 -15.87
CA ALA A 11 1.63 6.26 -15.22
C ALA A 11 0.93 4.89 -15.16
N VAL A 12 0.44 4.52 -13.99
CA VAL A 12 -0.32 3.29 -13.73
C VAL A 12 -1.53 3.63 -12.85
N ALA A 13 -2.58 2.80 -12.90
CA ALA A 13 -3.68 2.94 -11.98
C ALA A 13 -3.23 2.58 -10.56
N LEU A 14 -3.72 3.30 -9.55
CA LEU A 14 -3.36 3.04 -8.14
C LEU A 14 -3.58 1.59 -7.72
N ARG A 15 -4.63 0.93 -8.25
CA ARG A 15 -4.92 -0.48 -7.97
C ARG A 15 -3.75 -1.41 -8.31
N GLU A 16 -3.00 -1.12 -9.36
CA GLU A 16 -1.90 -1.96 -9.87
C GLU A 16 -0.75 -2.03 -8.86
N VAL A 17 -0.66 -1.06 -7.95
CA VAL A 17 0.38 -1.00 -6.91
C VAL A 17 -0.18 -1.18 -5.49
N VAL A 18 -1.42 -0.74 -5.25
CA VAL A 18 -2.01 -0.70 -3.91
C VAL A 18 -2.84 -1.95 -3.58
N THR A 19 -3.52 -2.57 -4.57
CA THR A 19 -4.50 -3.65 -4.32
C THR A 19 -4.20 -4.94 -5.06
N ASP A 20 -3.83 -4.86 -6.33
CA ASP A 20 -3.78 -5.99 -7.26
C ASP A 20 -2.63 -6.98 -6.96
N PRO A 21 -1.44 -6.54 -6.51
CA PRO A 21 -0.37 -7.48 -6.19
C PRO A 21 -0.79 -8.52 -5.14
N PRO A 22 -0.33 -9.78 -5.22
CA PRO A 22 -0.72 -10.83 -4.28
C PRO A 22 -0.27 -10.57 -2.83
N HIS A 23 0.70 -9.66 -2.65
CA HIS A 23 1.18 -9.16 -1.37
C HIS A 23 1.04 -7.63 -1.27
N SER A 24 -0.04 -7.11 -1.86
CA SER A 24 -0.35 -5.68 -1.94
C SER A 24 -0.44 -4.98 -0.58
N LEU A 25 -0.47 -3.65 -0.61
CA LEU A 25 -0.65 -2.84 0.58
C LEU A 25 -2.01 -3.14 1.23
N LEU A 26 -3.04 -3.41 0.43
CA LEU A 26 -4.34 -3.91 0.91
C LEU A 26 -4.20 -5.23 1.68
N ARG A 27 -3.50 -6.24 1.15
CA ARG A 27 -3.32 -7.50 1.90
C ARG A 27 -2.51 -7.29 3.18
N GLN A 28 -1.53 -6.40 3.14
CA GLN A 28 -0.74 -6.04 4.32
C GLN A 28 -1.54 -5.31 5.40
N SER A 29 -2.74 -4.79 5.10
CA SER A 29 -3.61 -4.19 6.12
C SER A 29 -4.08 -5.20 7.16
N TRP A 30 -4.27 -6.46 6.78
CA TRP A 30 -4.78 -7.51 7.66
C TRP A 30 -3.89 -8.76 7.76
N ALA A 31 -2.95 -8.97 6.82
CA ALA A 31 -2.01 -10.10 6.83
C ALA A 31 -0.56 -9.69 6.45
N PRO A 32 0.11 -8.83 7.26
CA PRO A 32 1.49 -8.43 7.00
C PRO A 32 2.48 -9.56 7.33
N ARG A 33 3.28 -10.01 6.35
CA ARG A 33 4.18 -11.18 6.51
C ARG A 33 5.47 -10.92 7.29
N ARG A 34 5.90 -9.66 7.40
CA ARG A 34 7.22 -9.26 7.94
C ARG A 34 7.13 -8.16 9.00
N GLN A 35 5.93 -7.88 9.50
CA GLN A 35 5.71 -6.88 10.54
C GLN A 35 5.97 -7.50 11.91
N ARG A 36 6.84 -6.86 12.70
CA ARG A 36 7.24 -7.35 14.04
C ARG A 36 6.38 -6.79 15.17
N HIS A 37 5.81 -5.60 14.99
CA HIS A 37 4.97 -4.94 16.00
C HIS A 37 3.63 -4.56 15.38
N GLY A 38 2.53 -4.85 16.09
CA GLY A 38 1.16 -4.72 15.57
C GLY A 38 0.76 -5.88 14.65
N THR A 39 -0.43 -6.44 14.86
CA THR A 39 -0.95 -7.59 14.11
C THR A 39 -1.56 -7.19 12.77
N VAL A 40 -2.11 -5.98 12.70
CA VAL A 40 -2.81 -5.40 11.53
C VAL A 40 -2.43 -3.92 11.36
N ASN A 41 -2.81 -3.35 10.22
CA ASN A 41 -2.74 -1.92 9.89
C ASN A 41 -4.14 -1.45 9.49
N ALA A 42 -5.06 -1.37 10.47
CA ALA A 42 -6.48 -1.12 10.25
C ALA A 42 -6.95 0.27 10.71
N ASP A 43 -6.04 1.11 11.19
CA ASP A 43 -6.35 2.40 11.81
C ASP A 43 -6.49 3.55 10.79
N GLY A 44 -6.48 3.24 9.50
CA GLY A 44 -6.59 4.19 8.39
C GLY A 44 -5.55 3.96 7.29
N PHE A 45 -5.75 4.58 6.13
CA PHE A 45 -4.80 4.57 5.02
C PHE A 45 -4.79 5.92 4.30
N GLY A 46 -3.74 6.18 3.53
CA GLY A 46 -3.63 7.36 2.68
C GLY A 46 -2.89 7.03 1.39
N VAL A 47 -3.25 7.74 0.32
CA VAL A 47 -2.60 7.62 -0.99
C VAL A 47 -2.39 9.03 -1.54
N GLY A 48 -1.18 9.29 -2.04
CA GLY A 48 -0.84 10.52 -2.73
C GLY A 48 -0.21 10.19 -4.08
N TRP A 49 -0.47 11.03 -5.08
CA TRP A 49 0.13 10.93 -6.40
C TRP A 49 0.36 12.34 -6.95
N TYR A 50 1.26 12.43 -7.93
CA TYR A 50 1.41 13.63 -8.74
C TYR A 50 0.30 13.64 -9.78
N ALA A 51 -0.59 14.63 -9.69
CA ALA A 51 -1.61 14.87 -10.71
C ALA A 51 -1.01 15.70 -11.84
N ASP A 52 -1.59 15.55 -13.04
CA ASP A 52 -1.38 16.53 -14.10
C ASP A 52 -1.90 17.89 -13.62
N GLY A 53 -1.14 18.95 -13.90
CA GLY A 53 -1.43 20.32 -13.45
C GLY A 53 -2.56 20.98 -14.22
#